data_AF-X1EP37-F1
#
_entry.id   AF-X1EP37-F1
#
_cell.length_a   1.000
_cell.length_b   1.000
_cell.length_c   1.000
_cell.angle_alpha   90.00
_cell.angle_beta   90.00
_cell.angle_gamma   90.00
#
_symmetry.space_group_name_H-M   'P 1'
#
loop_
_entity.id
_entity.type
_entity.pdbx_description
1 polymer ?
#
loop_
_entity_poly.entity_id
_entity_poly.type
_entity_poly.pdbx_seq_one_letter_code
_entity_poly.pdbx_strand_id
1 'polypeptide(L)'
;ILIGVENSTEKDINELRQLSFISNGIEGFSIRTIPRRFWCRLSTSALQKGFSFEFLGKAIIFLYKQKFKGLIKTIEVILISSYPDSIEKFITLSSEITDKFKEKWRKKIEEWKKRIDCDYDWGCEICPYQKECIDIKQVLVSREEIEK
;
A
#
# COMPACT_ATOMS: atom_id res chain seq x y z
N ILE A 1 -10.87 4.44 2.35
CA ILE A 1 -11.70 4.16 1.16
C ILE A 1 -12.40 2.83 1.42
N LEU A 2 -13.72 2.83 1.44
CA LEU A 2 -14.54 1.65 1.62
C LEU A 2 -15.09 1.27 0.24
N ILE A 3 -14.93 0.02 -0.18
CA ILE A 3 -15.33 -0.45 -1.51
C ILE A 3 -16.15 -1.72 -1.34
N GLY A 4 -17.40 -1.69 -1.82
CA GLY A 4 -18.24 -2.87 -1.98
C GLY A 4 -18.01 -3.49 -3.36
N VAL A 5 -17.65 -4.77 -3.39
CA VAL A 5 -17.39 -5.55 -4.60
C VAL A 5 -18.24 -6.83 -4.57
N GLU A 6 -18.60 -7.35 -5.74
CA GLU A 6 -19.24 -8.65 -5.89
C GLU A 6 -18.34 -9.57 -6.74
N ASN A 7 -18.30 -10.86 -6.39
CA ASN A 7 -17.58 -11.89 -7.15
C ASN A 7 -16.12 -11.52 -7.51
N SER A 8 -15.38 -10.93 -6.57
CA SER A 8 -13.99 -10.51 -6.78
C SER A 8 -12.98 -11.62 -6.50
N THR A 9 -11.93 -11.67 -7.30
CA THR A 9 -10.78 -12.55 -7.07
C THR A 9 -9.75 -11.89 -6.16
N GLU A 10 -8.80 -12.66 -5.62
CA GLU A 10 -7.69 -12.11 -4.85
C GLU A 10 -6.82 -11.14 -5.68
N LYS A 11 -6.72 -11.37 -6.99
CA LYS A 11 -6.02 -10.46 -7.91
C LYS A 11 -6.74 -9.11 -7.97
N ASP A 12 -8.05 -9.11 -8.10
CA ASP A 12 -8.87 -7.89 -8.14
C ASP A 12 -8.73 -7.09 -6.85
N ILE A 13 -8.78 -7.78 -5.70
CA ILE A 13 -8.57 -7.16 -4.38
C ILE A 13 -7.18 -6.53 -4.27
N ASN A 14 -6.15 -7.17 -4.83
CA ASN A 14 -4.79 -6.61 -4.84
C ASN A 14 -4.66 -5.39 -5.75
N GLU A 15 -5.33 -5.37 -6.90
CA GLU A 15 -5.33 -4.22 -7.80
C GLU A 15 -6.08 -3.02 -7.21
N LEU A 16 -7.22 -3.24 -6.54
CA LEU A 16 -7.99 -2.20 -5.86
C LEU A 16 -7.20 -1.46 -4.77
N ARG A 17 -6.18 -2.10 -4.19
CA ARG A 17 -5.30 -1.51 -3.17
C ARG A 17 -4.25 -0.56 -3.75
N GLN A 18 -3.96 -0.64 -5.04
CA GLN A 18 -2.94 0.21 -5.64
C GLN A 18 -3.48 1.63 -5.80
N LEU A 19 -2.92 2.58 -5.04
CA LEU A 19 -3.34 3.99 -5.06
C LEU A 19 -2.60 4.84 -6.11
N SER A 20 -1.56 4.30 -6.76
CA SER A 20 -0.66 5.05 -7.64
C SER A 20 -1.36 5.71 -8.83
N PHE A 21 -2.43 5.10 -9.34
CA PHE A 21 -3.17 5.63 -10.49
C PHE A 21 -3.92 6.94 -10.17
N ILE A 22 -4.20 7.22 -8.89
CA ILE A 22 -4.90 8.43 -8.46
C ILE A 22 -4.05 9.66 -8.79
N SER A 23 -2.72 9.58 -8.59
CA SER A 23 -1.77 10.64 -8.92
C SER A 23 -1.84 11.09 -10.37
N ASN A 24 -2.08 10.15 -11.29
CA ASN A 24 -2.11 10.45 -12.72
C ASN A 24 -3.44 11.10 -13.15
N GLY A 25 -4.49 10.99 -12.33
CA GLY A 25 -5.83 11.47 -12.65
C GLY A 25 -6.17 12.85 -12.09
N ILE A 26 -5.29 13.43 -11.25
CA ILE A 26 -5.58 14.68 -10.54
C ILE A 26 -4.39 15.64 -10.69
N GLU A 27 -4.58 16.72 -11.45
CA GLU A 27 -3.55 17.73 -11.66
C GLU A 27 -3.06 18.31 -10.33
N GLY A 28 -1.73 18.35 -10.15
CA GLY A 28 -1.11 18.90 -8.95
C GLY A 28 -1.21 18.04 -7.68
N PHE A 29 -1.85 16.86 -7.74
CA PHE A 29 -1.91 15.92 -6.63
C PHE A 29 -1.05 14.69 -6.91
N SER A 30 -0.28 14.24 -5.93
CA SER A 30 0.56 13.05 -6.06
C SER A 30 0.48 12.18 -4.82
N ILE A 31 0.41 10.87 -5.05
CA ILE A 31 0.55 9.81 -4.07
C ILE A 31 1.79 9.01 -4.41
N ARG A 32 2.62 8.72 -3.41
CA ARG A 32 3.58 7.63 -3.51
C ARG A 32 3.42 6.68 -2.33
N THR A 33 3.39 5.41 -2.69
CA THR A 33 3.15 4.31 -1.76
C THR A 33 4.48 3.61 -1.53
N ILE A 34 4.79 3.35 -0.27
CA ILE A 34 5.84 2.45 0.18
C ILE A 34 5.17 1.31 0.96
N PRO A 35 5.85 0.18 1.22
CA PRO A 35 5.25 -0.87 2.03
C PRO A 35 4.75 -0.29 3.37
N ARG A 36 3.47 -0.52 3.68
CA ARG A 36 2.79 -0.11 4.93
C ARG A 36 2.55 1.39 5.11
N ARG A 37 3.01 2.27 4.21
CA ARG A 37 2.80 3.72 4.31
C ARG A 37 2.57 4.34 2.94
N PHE A 38 1.84 5.43 2.88
CA PHE A 38 1.81 6.26 1.69
C PHE A 38 1.94 7.72 2.11
N TRP A 39 2.45 8.53 1.20
CA TRP A 39 2.49 9.97 1.36
C TRP A 39 1.71 10.61 0.21
N CYS A 40 1.11 11.77 0.47
CA CYS A 40 0.45 12.56 -0.56
C CYS A 40 1.03 13.97 -0.56
N ARG A 41 1.09 14.61 -1.73
CA ARG A 41 1.45 16.02 -1.88
C ARG A 41 0.47 16.70 -2.82
N LEU A 42 0.25 17.98 -2.56
CA LEU A 42 -0.58 18.86 -3.37
C LEU A 42 0.25 20.09 -3.75
N SER A 43 0.18 20.49 -5.01
CA SER A 43 0.86 21.70 -5.48
C SER A 43 0.16 22.96 -4.96
N THR A 44 0.94 24.02 -4.76
CA THR A 44 0.41 25.35 -4.39
C THR A 44 -0.51 25.91 -5.47
N SER A 45 -0.21 25.65 -6.74
CA SER A 45 -1.05 26.03 -7.87
C SER A 45 -2.43 25.35 -7.84
N ALA A 46 -2.52 24.08 -7.45
CA ALA A 46 -3.79 23.38 -7.33
C ALA A 46 -4.65 23.97 -6.20
N LEU A 47 -4.03 24.33 -5.07
CA LEU A 47 -4.71 25.03 -3.98
C LEU A 47 -5.29 26.37 -4.45
N GLN A 48 -4.53 27.15 -5.21
CA GLN A 48 -5.00 28.44 -5.77
C GLN A 48 -6.16 28.27 -6.77
N LYS A 49 -6.22 27.12 -7.46
CA LYS A 49 -7.33 26.76 -8.36
C LYS A 49 -8.58 26.24 -7.61
N GLY A 50 -8.60 26.27 -6.28
CA GLY A 50 -9.76 25.88 -5.47
C GLY A 50 -9.83 24.39 -5.13
N PHE A 51 -8.70 23.69 -5.10
CA PHE A 51 -8.66 22.30 -4.66
C PHE A 51 -9.21 22.15 -3.23
N SER A 52 -10.14 21.21 -3.03
CA SER A 52 -10.75 20.92 -1.74
C SER A 52 -10.75 19.42 -1.43
N PHE A 53 -10.94 19.05 -0.15
CA PHE A 53 -11.10 17.63 0.22
C PHE A 53 -12.36 17.01 -0.39
N GLU A 54 -13.42 17.79 -0.56
CA GLU A 54 -14.63 17.32 -1.26
C GLU A 54 -14.32 16.96 -2.72
N PHE A 55 -13.57 17.83 -3.41
CA PHE A 55 -13.09 17.55 -4.76
C PHE A 55 -12.24 16.28 -4.79
N LEU A 56 -11.27 16.14 -3.88
CA LEU A 56 -10.42 14.95 -3.80
C LEU A 56 -11.26 13.67 -3.59
N GLY A 57 -12.24 13.70 -2.69
CA GLY A 57 -13.13 12.56 -2.45
C GLY A 57 -13.92 12.17 -3.70
N LYS A 58 -14.52 13.14 -4.40
CA LYS A 58 -15.25 12.91 -5.65
C LYS A 58 -14.33 12.40 -6.76
N ALA A 59 -13.12 12.96 -6.88
CA ALA A 59 -12.13 12.54 -7.87
C ALA A 59 -11.68 11.10 -7.63
N ILE A 60 -11.38 10.71 -6.38
CA ILE A 60 -11.05 9.33 -6.03
C ILE A 60 -12.19 8.39 -6.43
N ILE A 61 -13.44 8.71 -6.07
CA ILE A 61 -14.61 7.90 -6.44
C ILE A 61 -14.72 7.73 -7.96
N PHE A 62 -14.59 8.83 -8.70
CA PHE A 62 -14.66 8.83 -10.16
C PHE A 62 -13.56 7.95 -10.78
N LEU A 63 -12.31 8.14 -10.37
CA LEU A 63 -11.16 7.40 -10.91
C LEU A 63 -11.27 5.89 -10.61
N TYR A 64 -11.73 5.51 -9.42
CA TYR A 64 -11.98 4.10 -9.08
C TYR A 64 -13.08 3.49 -9.97
N LYS A 65 -14.21 4.18 -10.12
CA LYS A 65 -15.31 3.70 -10.98
C LYS A 65 -14.90 3.60 -12.45
N GLN A 66 -14.05 4.51 -12.91
CA GLN A 66 -13.54 4.50 -14.27
C GLN A 66 -12.57 3.33 -14.50
N LYS A 67 -11.61 3.12 -13.59
CA LYS A 67 -10.58 2.09 -13.72
C LYS A 67 -11.12 0.67 -13.52
N PHE A 68 -12.02 0.49 -12.56
CA PHE A 68 -12.54 -0.83 -12.14
C PHE A 68 -14.02 -1.00 -12.50
N LYS A 69 -14.38 -0.53 -13.69
CA LYS A 69 -15.76 -0.61 -14.19
C LYS A 69 -16.26 -2.05 -14.17
N GLY A 70 -17.44 -2.27 -13.59
CA GLY A 70 -18.06 -3.59 -13.47
C GLY A 70 -17.63 -4.41 -12.24
N LEU A 71 -16.56 -4.01 -11.54
CA LEU A 71 -16.12 -4.67 -10.31
C LEU A 71 -16.67 -3.97 -9.05
N ILE A 72 -16.77 -2.64 -9.07
CA ILE A 72 -17.19 -1.83 -7.92
C ILE A 72 -18.71 -1.65 -7.93
N LYS A 73 -19.39 -2.16 -6.89
CA LYS A 73 -20.82 -1.93 -6.65
C LYS A 73 -21.06 -0.62 -5.91
N THR A 74 -20.30 -0.40 -4.83
CA THR A 74 -20.39 0.81 -4.00
C THR A 74 -18.99 1.27 -3.61
N ILE A 75 -18.83 2.57 -3.42
CA ILE A 75 -17.58 3.16 -2.95
C ILE A 75 -17.88 4.39 -2.10
N GLU A 76 -17.18 4.48 -0.99
CA GLU A 76 -17.26 5.60 -0.05
C GLU A 76 -15.85 6.06 0.35
N VAL A 77 -15.66 7.37 0.39
CA VAL A 77 -14.38 7.99 0.75
C VAL A 77 -14.61 8.89 1.94
N ILE A 78 -13.93 8.54 3.04
CA ILE A 78 -13.92 9.30 4.28
C ILE A 78 -12.53 9.92 4.41
N LEU A 79 -12.46 11.24 4.56
CA LEU A 79 -11.24 12.01 4.77
C LEU A 79 -11.27 12.61 6.18
N ILE A 80 -10.27 12.26 6.99
CA ILE A 80 -10.14 12.75 8.37
C ILE A 80 -8.89 13.63 8.41
N SER A 81 -9.07 14.93 8.63
CA SER A 81 -7.97 15.91 8.60
C SER A 81 -7.97 16.91 9.76
N SER A 82 -9.06 17.01 10.53
CA SER A 82 -9.29 18.15 11.43
C SER A 82 -8.73 17.99 12.84
N TYR A 83 -8.67 16.76 13.38
CA TYR A 83 -8.28 16.53 14.78
C TYR A 83 -7.34 15.33 14.92
N PRO A 84 -6.16 15.50 15.55
CA PRO A 84 -5.23 14.42 15.83
C PRO A 84 -5.90 13.24 16.56
N ASP A 85 -6.70 13.51 17.59
CA ASP A 85 -7.39 12.48 18.39
C ASP A 85 -8.33 11.61 17.54
N SER A 86 -9.01 12.21 16.55
CA SER A 86 -9.89 11.48 15.65
C SER A 86 -9.10 10.58 14.69
N ILE A 87 -7.91 11.02 14.28
CA ILE A 87 -6.99 10.23 13.47
C ILE A 87 -6.49 9.03 14.30
N GLU A 88 -6.04 9.26 15.54
CA GLU A 88 -5.56 8.20 16.43
C GLU A 88 -6.64 7.16 16.74
N LYS A 89 -7.85 7.60 17.10
CA LYS A 89 -8.99 6.70 17.33
C LYS A 89 -9.29 5.84 16.10
N PHE A 90 -9.27 6.44 14.91
CA PHE A 90 -9.51 5.69 13.67
C PHE A 90 -8.39 4.69 13.37
N ILE A 91 -7.13 5.05 13.64
CA ILE A 91 -5.98 4.12 13.53
C ILE A 91 -6.16 2.94 14.49
N THR A 92 -6.56 3.18 15.74
CA THR A 92 -6.81 2.12 16.71
C THR A 92 -7.97 1.22 16.29
N LEU A 93 -9.09 1.77 15.84
CA LEU A 93 -10.24 0.99 15.36
C LEU A 93 -9.91 0.15 14.13
N SER A 94 -9.05 0.67 13.25
CA SER A 94 -8.61 -0.03 12.04
C SER A 94 -7.40 -0.95 12.27
N SER A 95 -6.82 -0.97 13.48
CA SER A 95 -5.62 -1.74 13.79
C SER A 95 -5.84 -3.24 13.62
N GLU A 96 -6.98 -3.78 14.06
CA GLU A 96 -7.32 -5.19 13.93
C GLU A 96 -7.35 -5.67 12.46
N ILE A 97 -7.90 -4.83 11.58
CA ILE A 97 -7.94 -5.09 10.14
C ILE A 97 -6.51 -5.05 9.59
N THR A 98 -5.72 -4.08 10.04
CA THR A 98 -4.34 -3.88 9.59
C THR A 98 -3.43 -5.03 10.04
N ASP A 99 -3.65 -5.56 11.24
CA ASP A 99 -2.86 -6.65 11.81
C ASP A 99 -3.12 -7.99 11.11
N LYS A 100 -4.38 -8.27 10.73
CA LYS A 100 -4.69 -9.41 9.84
C LYS A 100 -3.91 -9.32 8.53
N PHE A 101 -3.71 -8.13 7.98
CA PHE A 101 -2.88 -7.94 6.79
C PHE A 101 -1.39 -8.12 7.06
N LYS A 102 -0.88 -7.62 8.20
CA LYS A 102 0.52 -7.85 8.59
C LYS A 102 0.81 -9.35 8.68
N GLU A 103 -0.10 -10.11 9.27
CA GLU A 103 0.06 -11.56 9.41
C GLU A 103 0.06 -12.27 8.05
N LYS A 104 -0.86 -11.91 7.14
CA LYS A 104 -0.85 -12.44 5.77
C LYS A 104 0.45 -12.11 5.03
N TRP A 105 0.97 -10.89 5.21
CA TRP A 105 2.25 -10.48 4.63
C TRP A 105 3.44 -11.22 5.25
N ARG A 106 3.45 -11.44 6.58
CA ARG A 106 4.48 -12.24 7.26
C ARG A 106 4.53 -13.66 6.69
N LYS A 107 3.37 -14.33 6.59
CA LYS A 107 3.28 -15.67 5.97
C LYS A 107 3.78 -15.67 4.53
N LYS A 108 3.42 -14.66 3.73
CA LYS A 108 3.91 -14.52 2.36
C LYS A 108 5.42 -14.31 2.28
N ILE A 109 6.00 -13.54 3.21
CA ILE A 109 7.45 -13.36 3.33
C ILE A 109 8.11 -14.68 3.76
N GLU A 110 7.54 -15.43 4.70
CA GLU A 110 8.05 -16.74 5.09
C GLU A 110 8.00 -17.74 3.92
N GLU A 111 6.91 -17.74 3.14
CA GLU A 111 6.79 -18.54 1.91
C GLU A 111 7.77 -18.10 0.82
N TRP A 112 8.05 -16.80 0.71
CA TRP A 112 9.07 -16.27 -0.20
C TRP A 112 10.49 -16.63 0.26
N LYS A 113 10.76 -16.60 1.57
CA LYS A 113 12.01 -17.10 2.15
C LYS A 113 12.21 -18.59 1.84
N LYS A 114 11.12 -19.36 1.79
CA LYS A 114 11.11 -20.78 1.40
C LYS A 114 11.25 -21.02 -0.10
N ARG A 115 11.19 -19.99 -0.95
CA ARG A 115 11.37 -20.18 -2.40
C ARG A 115 12.83 -20.04 -2.83
N ILE A 116 13.36 -21.23 -3.13
CA ILE A 116 14.26 -21.58 -4.23
C ILE A 116 15.76 -21.37 -3.91
N ASP A 117 16.45 -22.50 -3.70
CA ASP A 117 17.91 -22.72 -3.59
C ASP A 117 18.63 -22.58 -2.23
N CYS A 118 17.96 -22.14 -1.16
CA CYS A 118 18.62 -21.97 0.16
C CYS A 118 18.20 -23.00 1.23
N ASP A 119 17.34 -23.97 0.91
CA ASP A 119 16.87 -24.98 1.89
C ASP A 119 17.92 -26.05 2.21
N TYR A 120 19.00 -26.11 1.44
CA TYR A 120 20.12 -27.01 1.67
C TYR A 120 21.40 -26.20 1.89
N ASP A 121 22.13 -26.51 2.96
CA ASP A 121 23.39 -25.80 3.31
C ASP A 121 24.39 -25.81 2.13
N TRP A 122 24.41 -26.88 1.33
CA TRP A 122 25.27 -27.02 0.15
C TRP A 122 24.83 -26.13 -1.04
N GLY A 123 23.58 -25.68 -1.08
CA GLY A 123 23.04 -24.87 -2.18
C GLY A 123 23.69 -23.48 -2.27
N CYS A 124 24.15 -22.95 -1.14
CA CYS A 124 24.88 -21.68 -1.10
C CYS A 124 26.33 -21.80 -1.58
N GLU A 125 26.96 -22.99 -1.48
CA GLU A 125 28.35 -23.22 -1.88
C GLU A 125 28.55 -23.18 -3.40
N ILE A 126 27.50 -23.52 -4.15
CA ILE A 126 27.52 -23.55 -5.62
C ILE A 126 26.72 -22.40 -6.26
N CYS A 127 26.16 -21.50 -5.45
CA CYS A 127 25.29 -20.45 -5.94
C CYS A 127 26.10 -19.29 -6.54
N PRO A 128 25.92 -18.96 -7.83
CA PRO A 128 26.65 -17.86 -8.48
C PRO A 128 26.26 -16.47 -7.93
N TYR A 129 25.18 -16.38 -7.16
CA TYR A 129 24.65 -15.15 -6.56
C TYR A 129 24.90 -15.05 -5.05
N GLN A 130 25.76 -15.91 -4.50
CA GLN A 130 25.99 -16.00 -3.04
C GLN A 130 26.45 -14.66 -2.45
N LYS A 131 27.37 -13.97 -3.13
CA LYS A 131 27.94 -12.71 -2.67
C LYS A 131 26.88 -11.61 -2.57
N GLU A 132 26.11 -11.42 -3.64
CA GLU A 132 25.03 -10.44 -3.70
C GLU A 132 23.93 -10.76 -2.67
N CYS A 133 23.64 -12.05 -2.45
CA CYS A 133 22.68 -12.49 -1.45
C CYS A 133 23.15 -12.17 -0.01
N ILE A 134 24.44 -12.37 0.30
CA ILE A 134 25.03 -12.01 1.60
C ILE A 134 24.98 -10.49 1.81
N ASP A 135 25.34 -9.71 0.80
CA ASP A 135 25.31 -8.24 0.88
C ASP A 135 23.89 -7.73 1.18
N ILE A 136 22.88 -8.30 0.50
CA ILE A 136 21.46 -7.97 0.77
C ILE A 136 21.07 -8.37 2.22
N LYS A 137 21.49 -9.55 2.69
CA LYS A 137 21.20 -9.98 4.08
C LYS A 137 21.81 -9.02 5.10
N GLN A 138 23.03 -8.55 4.90
CA GLN A 138 23.66 -7.57 5.79
C GLN A 138 22.87 -6.26 5.85
N VAL A 139 22.43 -5.75 4.69
CA VAL A 139 21.59 -4.54 4.63
C VAL A 139 20.25 -4.74 5.35
N LEU A 140 19.64 -5.92 5.26
CA LEU A 140 18.39 -6.23 5.97
C LEU A 140 18.59 -6.27 7.49
N VAL A 141 19.69 -6.83 7.99
CA VAL A 141 20.04 -6.83 9.43
C VAL A 141 20.24 -5.40 9.92
N SER A 142 21.03 -4.59 9.21
CA SER A 142 21.24 -3.19 9.60
C SER A 142 19.94 -2.38 9.61
N ARG A 143 18.99 -2.69 8.73
CA ARG A 143 17.65 -2.06 8.75
C ARG A 143 16.83 -2.43 9.96
N GLU A 144 16.87 -3.69 10.39
CA GLU A 144 16.16 -4.13 11.60
C GLU A 144 16.75 -3.49 12.87
N GLU A 145 18.06 -3.25 12.91
CA GLU A 145 18.72 -2.53 14.00
C GLU A 145 18.33 -1.05 14.06
N ILE A 146 18.12 -0.41 12.91
CA ILE A 146 17.67 1.00 12.82
C ILE A 146 16.17 1.14 13.13
N GLU A 147 15.36 0.12 12.85
CA GLU A 147 13.91 0.13 13.09
C GLU A 147 13.51 -0.26 14.54
N LYS A 148 14.47 -0.68 15.38
CA LYS A 148 14.29 -0.91 16.82
C LYS A 148 14.51 0.36 17.63
#